data_AF-A0A4R2JLF9-F1
#
_entry.id   AF-A0A4R2JLF9-F1
#
_cell.length_a   1.000
_cell.length_b   1.000
_cell.length_c   1.000
_cell.angle_alpha   90.00
_cell.angle_beta   90.00
_cell.angle_gamma   90.00
#
_symmetry.space_group_name_H-M   'P 1'
#
loop_
_entity.id
_entity.type
_entity.pdbx_description
1 polymer ?
#
loop_
_entity_poly.entity_id
_entity_poly.type
_entity_poly.pdbx_seq_one_letter_code
_entity_poly.pdbx_strand_id
1 'polypeptide(L)'
;MLLIACGTSGGAGSGQLAGGATVPAEVTFDADVAITGAELTVTWRVVNRSSKELVAPTLVTHQGKVPKGDAYVVPAGDNIEIAQRLFDWPDEVEELAVPPSVGVLRVRPGTTESRTIRVPRPLTGYHPFGDAFDDGPPKLPSDPVGVVFCLGVVPQPYPPALALGKADGVEIALHGRVPYAQQHRFCTDPVAFR
;
A
#
# COMPACT_ATOMS: atom_id res chain seq x y z
N MET A 1 -14.95 -25.19 23.61
CA MET A 1 -15.84 -25.16 22.42
C MET A 1 -15.51 -23.87 21.69
N LEU A 2 -14.61 -23.94 20.70
CA LEU A 2 -14.01 -22.80 20.04
C LEU A 2 -14.74 -22.57 18.71
N LEU A 3 -15.54 -21.51 18.62
CA LEU A 3 -16.17 -21.06 17.38
C LEU A 3 -15.15 -20.19 16.63
N ILE A 4 -14.46 -20.79 15.67
CA ILE A 4 -13.69 -20.04 14.66
C ILE A 4 -14.69 -19.65 13.58
N ALA A 5 -15.08 -18.38 13.56
CA ALA A 5 -15.90 -17.82 12.51
C ALA A 5 -15.04 -17.60 11.26
N CYS A 6 -15.28 -18.38 10.20
CA CYS A 6 -14.81 -18.05 8.86
C CYS A 6 -15.63 -16.85 8.34
N GLY A 7 -15.05 -15.65 8.42
CA GLY A 7 -15.58 -14.48 7.73
C GLY A 7 -15.07 -14.46 6.30
N THR A 8 -15.85 -14.95 5.35
CA THR A 8 -15.65 -14.65 3.92
C THR A 8 -16.19 -13.26 3.63
N SER A 9 -15.32 -12.25 3.59
CA SER A 9 -15.63 -10.89 3.09
C SER A 9 -15.63 -10.89 1.56
N GLY A 10 -16.65 -11.54 0.98
CA GLY A 10 -17.05 -11.30 -0.41
C GLY A 10 -18.04 -10.16 -0.45
N GLY A 11 -17.63 -8.98 -0.91
CA GLY A 11 -18.56 -7.88 -1.19
C GLY A 11 -17.93 -6.51 -1.01
N ALA A 12 -17.93 -5.75 -2.11
CA ALA A 12 -17.53 -4.36 -2.19
C ALA A 12 -18.16 -3.52 -1.05
N GLY A 13 -17.33 -3.11 -0.09
CA GLY A 13 -17.66 -2.17 0.97
C GLY A 13 -17.13 -0.78 0.60
N SER A 14 -18.05 0.19 0.51
CA SER A 14 -17.78 1.59 0.18
C SER A 14 -16.98 2.30 1.28
N GLY A 15 -15.72 2.61 0.99
CA GLY A 15 -14.90 3.58 1.70
C GLY A 15 -14.00 4.27 0.69
N GLN A 16 -13.98 5.61 0.69
CA GLN A 16 -13.34 6.52 -0.29
C GLN A 16 -11.85 6.25 -0.64
N LEU A 17 -11.23 5.25 0.00
CA LEU A 17 -9.85 4.82 -0.14
C LEU A 17 -9.67 3.66 -1.13
N ALA A 18 -10.63 2.73 -1.21
CA ALA A 18 -10.62 1.65 -2.20
C ALA A 18 -11.03 2.19 -3.59
N GLY A 19 -10.50 1.59 -4.66
CA GLY A 19 -10.80 1.98 -6.04
C GLY A 19 -9.57 2.45 -6.81
N GLY A 20 -9.74 3.29 -7.82
CA GLY A 20 -8.70 3.57 -8.83
C GLY A 20 -8.99 2.82 -10.13
N ALA A 21 -7.96 2.42 -10.87
CA ALA A 21 -8.13 1.69 -12.12
C ALA A 21 -8.82 0.34 -11.90
N THR A 22 -9.52 -0.16 -12.93
CA THR A 22 -10.14 -1.49 -12.88
C THR A 22 -9.08 -2.59 -12.95
N VAL A 23 -9.17 -3.58 -12.08
CA VAL A 23 -8.38 -4.81 -12.11
C VAL A 23 -9.22 -5.96 -12.68
N PRO A 24 -8.62 -7.01 -13.29
CA PRO A 24 -9.39 -8.18 -13.72
C PRO A 24 -10.19 -8.81 -12.58
N ALA A 25 -11.43 -9.24 -12.86
CA ALA A 25 -12.35 -9.76 -11.86
C ALA A 25 -11.86 -11.06 -11.17
N GLU A 26 -10.92 -11.77 -11.82
CA GLU A 26 -10.28 -12.97 -11.32
C GLU A 26 -9.12 -12.68 -10.34
N VAL A 27 -8.88 -11.41 -10.01
CA VAL A 27 -7.96 -10.98 -8.95
C VAL A 27 -8.75 -10.75 -7.68
N THR A 28 -8.36 -11.43 -6.60
CA THR A 28 -8.96 -11.26 -5.28
C THR A 28 -7.93 -10.84 -4.26
N PHE A 29 -8.38 -10.09 -3.27
CA PHE A 29 -7.59 -9.57 -2.17
C PHE A 29 -8.27 -9.87 -0.85
N ASP A 30 -7.46 -10.22 0.15
CA ASP A 30 -7.87 -10.40 1.53
C ASP A 30 -6.77 -9.85 2.45
N ALA A 31 -7.15 -9.22 3.55
CA ALA A 31 -6.20 -8.75 4.54
C ALA A 31 -6.80 -8.72 5.94
N ASP A 32 -5.98 -9.13 6.91
CA ASP A 32 -6.26 -9.07 8.33
C ASP A 32 -5.37 -8.01 8.97
N VAL A 33 -5.97 -7.07 9.70
CA VAL A 33 -5.27 -6.01 10.44
C VAL A 33 -5.46 -6.27 11.92
N ALA A 34 -4.36 -6.57 12.61
CA ALA A 34 -4.32 -6.81 14.04
C ALA A 34 -3.56 -5.71 14.75
N ILE A 35 -4.18 -5.10 15.76
CA ILE A 35 -3.57 -4.06 16.57
C ILE A 35 -3.33 -4.62 17.96
N THR A 36 -2.08 -4.60 18.39
CA THR A 36 -1.66 -4.97 19.75
C THR A 36 -0.99 -3.76 20.41
N GLY A 37 -0.69 -3.87 21.71
CA GLY A 37 -0.10 -2.75 22.46
C GLY A 37 1.21 -2.21 21.85
N ALA A 38 2.07 -3.10 21.33
CA ALA A 38 3.39 -2.71 20.81
C ALA A 38 3.45 -2.59 19.28
N GLU A 39 2.54 -3.24 18.54
CA GLU A 39 2.65 -3.37 17.10
C GLU A 39 1.27 -3.43 16.43
N LEU A 40 1.20 -2.85 15.23
CA LEU A 40 0.19 -3.13 14.24
C LEU A 40 0.74 -4.13 13.22
N THR A 41 0.09 -5.27 13.09
CA THR A 41 0.44 -6.31 12.11
C THR A 41 -0.63 -6.33 11.03
N VAL A 42 -0.23 -6.36 9.75
CA VAL A 42 -1.15 -6.68 8.66
C VAL A 42 -0.66 -7.92 7.94
N THR A 43 -1.55 -8.90 7.76
CA THR A 43 -1.29 -10.04 6.87
C THR A 43 -2.23 -9.94 5.70
N TRP A 44 -1.68 -9.81 4.50
CA TRP A 44 -2.47 -9.69 3.28
C TRP A 44 -2.18 -10.84 2.31
N ARG A 45 -3.13 -11.06 1.42
CA ARG A 45 -3.08 -12.08 0.38
C ARG A 45 -3.69 -11.55 -0.91
N VAL A 46 -2.99 -11.76 -2.02
CA VAL A 46 -3.52 -11.53 -3.37
C VAL A 46 -3.53 -12.86 -4.11
N VAL A 47 -4.67 -13.21 -4.71
CA VAL A 47 -4.77 -14.34 -5.63
C VAL A 47 -5.03 -13.80 -7.02
N ASN A 48 -4.11 -14.06 -7.95
CA ASN A 48 -4.25 -13.66 -9.35
C ASN A 48 -4.64 -14.88 -10.19
N ARG A 49 -5.95 -15.06 -10.45
CA ARG A 49 -6.44 -16.10 -11.38
C ARG A 49 -6.63 -15.58 -12.81
N SER A 50 -6.28 -14.32 -13.06
CA SER A 50 -6.34 -13.74 -14.39
C SER A 50 -5.17 -14.22 -15.27
N SER A 51 -5.21 -13.86 -16.55
CA SER A 51 -4.11 -14.07 -17.50
C SER A 51 -3.05 -12.96 -17.48
N LYS A 52 -3.27 -11.89 -16.70
CA LYS A 52 -2.39 -10.72 -16.66
C LYS A 52 -1.53 -10.75 -15.42
N GLU A 53 -0.24 -10.49 -15.57
CA GLU A 53 0.62 -10.25 -14.41
C GLU A 53 0.27 -8.91 -13.75
N LEU A 54 0.44 -8.85 -12.43
CA LEU A 54 0.28 -7.63 -11.63
C LEU A 54 1.63 -7.22 -11.04
N VAL A 55 1.81 -5.91 -10.88
CA VAL A 55 2.87 -5.31 -10.06
C VAL A 55 2.22 -4.73 -8.82
N ALA A 56 2.71 -5.12 -7.64
CA ALA A 56 2.27 -4.61 -6.35
C ALA A 56 3.45 -3.91 -5.65
N PRO A 57 3.32 -2.65 -5.21
CA PRO A 57 4.34 -2.00 -4.39
C PRO A 57 4.58 -2.77 -3.10
N THR A 58 5.84 -2.96 -2.76
CA THR A 58 6.30 -3.55 -1.51
C THR A 58 7.48 -2.71 -1.06
N LEU A 59 7.44 -2.15 0.15
CA LEU A 59 8.53 -1.28 0.64
C LEU A 59 9.76 -2.10 1.02
N VAL A 60 10.37 -2.73 0.02
CA VAL A 60 11.65 -3.41 0.10
C VAL A 60 12.75 -2.38 -0.12
N THR A 61 13.82 -2.51 0.66
CA THR A 61 15.02 -1.65 0.61
C THR A 61 15.62 -1.59 -0.79
N HIS A 62 15.93 -0.38 -1.25
CA HIS A 62 16.64 -0.12 -2.49
C HIS A 62 17.54 1.12 -2.34
N GLN A 63 18.66 1.18 -3.07
CA GLN A 63 19.63 2.29 -3.04
C GLN A 63 20.30 2.54 -1.68
N GLY A 64 20.52 1.50 -0.88
CA GLY A 64 21.06 1.62 0.48
C GLY A 64 20.21 2.46 1.46
N LYS A 65 19.02 2.91 1.03
CA LYS A 65 18.04 3.60 1.87
C LYS A 65 17.10 2.54 2.43
N VAL A 66 17.28 2.21 3.70
CA VAL A 66 16.31 1.37 4.43
C VAL A 66 14.99 2.15 4.47
N PRO A 67 13.89 1.63 3.91
CA PRO A 67 12.57 2.22 4.06
C PRO A 67 12.31 2.36 5.56
N LYS A 68 11.65 3.43 6.02
CA LYS A 68 11.40 3.64 7.46
C LYS A 68 10.50 2.53 8.08
N GLY A 69 10.03 1.57 7.28
CA GLY A 69 9.28 0.37 7.68
C GLY A 69 8.78 -0.43 6.47
N ASP A 70 7.90 -1.40 6.71
CA ASP A 70 7.35 -2.29 5.68
C ASP A 70 6.20 -1.65 4.85
N ALA A 71 5.72 -0.48 5.27
CA ALA A 71 4.61 0.26 4.67
C ALA A 71 4.76 1.77 4.89
N TYR A 72 4.12 2.56 4.02
CA TYR A 72 3.90 3.97 4.30
C TYR A 72 2.81 4.10 5.38
N VAL A 73 2.90 5.16 6.18
CA VAL A 73 1.95 5.44 7.27
C VAL A 73 1.49 6.87 7.07
N VAL A 74 0.26 7.03 6.58
CA VAL A 74 -0.24 8.32 6.08
C VAL A 74 -1.63 8.62 6.66
N PRO A 75 -2.02 9.89 6.81
CA PRO A 75 -3.38 10.24 7.22
C PRO A 75 -4.40 9.89 6.14
N ALA A 76 -5.59 9.47 6.55
CA ALA A 76 -6.72 9.14 5.67
C ALA A 76 -8.04 9.61 6.30
N GLY A 77 -8.25 10.92 6.28
CA GLY A 77 -9.33 11.56 7.06
C GLY A 77 -9.08 11.36 8.56
N ASP A 78 -10.09 10.86 9.27
CA ASP A 78 -9.98 10.51 10.69
C ASP A 78 -9.32 9.14 10.94
N ASN A 79 -8.90 8.43 9.88
CA ASN A 79 -8.19 7.16 9.98
C ASN A 79 -6.70 7.34 9.67
N ILE A 80 -5.93 6.32 10.03
CA ILE A 80 -4.55 6.14 9.54
C ILE A 80 -4.57 5.07 8.44
N GLU A 81 -3.87 5.32 7.35
CA GLU A 81 -3.65 4.34 6.30
C GLU A 81 -2.25 3.73 6.40
N ILE A 82 -2.20 2.41 6.49
CA ILE A 82 -1.00 1.61 6.29
C ILE A 82 -0.97 1.21 4.82
N ALA A 83 0.01 1.72 4.08
CA ALA A 83 -0.04 1.74 2.63
C ALA A 83 1.12 0.98 1.99
N GLN A 84 0.78 0.02 1.13
CA GLN A 84 1.66 -0.57 0.13
C GLN A 84 1.10 -0.25 -1.26
N ARG A 85 1.15 1.04 -1.64
CA ARG A 85 0.58 1.54 -2.90
C ARG A 85 1.42 2.67 -3.49
N LEU A 86 1.12 3.02 -4.74
CA LEU A 86 1.68 4.20 -5.40
C LEU A 86 0.95 5.44 -4.89
N PHE A 87 1.61 6.59 -4.99
CA PHE A 87 1.12 7.89 -4.50
C PHE A 87 1.17 8.88 -5.64
N ASP A 88 0.18 9.76 -5.69
CA ASP A 88 0.17 10.87 -6.62
C ASP A 88 1.33 11.81 -6.30
N TRP A 89 1.75 12.56 -7.31
CA TRP A 89 2.67 13.66 -7.12
C TRP A 89 1.92 14.84 -6.49
N PRO A 90 2.29 15.28 -5.27
CA PRO A 90 1.61 16.41 -4.64
C PRO A 90 1.86 17.69 -5.44
N ASP A 91 0.85 18.55 -5.55
CA ASP A 91 0.92 19.76 -6.38
C ASP A 91 1.97 20.75 -5.84
N GLU A 92 2.30 20.68 -4.56
CA GLU A 92 3.27 21.54 -3.86
C GLU A 92 4.73 21.09 -4.07
N VAL A 93 4.98 19.93 -4.67
CA VAL A 93 6.34 19.45 -4.98
C VAL A 93 6.69 19.86 -6.41
N GLU A 94 7.40 20.97 -6.56
CA GLU A 94 7.76 21.45 -7.90
C GLU A 94 8.85 20.56 -8.55
N GLU A 95 9.86 20.11 -7.81
CA GLU A 95 10.90 19.23 -8.34
C GLU A 95 11.71 18.53 -7.23
N LEU A 96 11.89 17.21 -7.36
CA LEU A 96 12.84 16.45 -6.53
C LEU A 96 14.04 16.07 -7.39
N ALA A 97 15.25 16.19 -6.83
CA ALA A 97 16.49 15.78 -7.50
C ALA A 97 16.46 14.29 -7.91
N VAL A 98 15.73 13.46 -7.16
CA VAL A 98 15.44 12.06 -7.49
C VAL A 98 13.97 11.77 -7.19
N PRO A 99 13.16 11.36 -8.18
CA PRO A 99 11.79 10.92 -7.95
C PRO A 99 11.75 9.75 -6.95
N PRO A 100 10.83 9.76 -5.97
CA PRO A 100 10.75 8.67 -5.03
C PRO A 100 10.29 7.39 -5.72
N SER A 101 10.96 6.29 -5.37
CA SER A 101 10.67 4.96 -5.87
C SER A 101 10.28 4.01 -4.74
N VAL A 102 9.64 2.91 -5.10
CA VAL A 102 9.26 1.84 -4.18
C VAL A 102 9.63 0.50 -4.80
N GLY A 103 10.07 -0.45 -3.97
CA GLY A 103 10.22 -1.83 -4.40
C GLY A 103 8.90 -2.41 -4.87
N VAL A 104 8.95 -3.43 -5.72
CA VAL A 104 7.74 -4.10 -6.20
C VAL A 104 7.86 -5.61 -6.19
N LEU A 105 6.70 -6.25 -6.06
CA LEU A 105 6.49 -7.67 -6.22
C LEU A 105 5.66 -7.93 -7.47
N ARG A 106 6.03 -8.96 -8.23
CA ARG A 106 5.22 -9.47 -9.34
C ARG A 106 4.28 -10.57 -8.84
N VAL A 107 2.98 -10.39 -9.06
CA VAL A 107 1.97 -11.43 -8.81
C VAL A 107 1.62 -12.07 -10.15
N ARG A 108 2.23 -13.22 -10.43
CA ARG A 108 2.10 -13.91 -11.73
C ARG A 108 0.69 -14.49 -11.95
N PRO A 109 0.26 -14.66 -13.21
CA PRO A 109 -0.95 -15.41 -13.54
C PRO A 109 -0.99 -16.79 -12.84
N GLY A 110 -2.13 -17.13 -12.27
CA GLY A 110 -2.37 -18.40 -11.58
C GLY A 110 -1.78 -18.51 -10.17
N THR A 111 -1.08 -17.48 -9.68
CA THR A 111 -0.37 -17.55 -8.39
C THR A 111 -1.13 -16.89 -7.23
N THR A 112 -0.61 -17.14 -6.03
CA THR A 112 -1.03 -16.48 -4.80
C THR A 112 0.21 -15.90 -4.15
N GLU A 113 0.16 -14.64 -3.79
CA GLU A 113 1.17 -14.01 -2.94
C GLU A 113 0.55 -13.65 -1.59
N SER A 114 1.33 -13.81 -0.53
CA SER A 114 0.94 -13.40 0.82
C SER A 114 2.15 -12.86 1.58
N ARG A 115 1.94 -11.80 2.35
CA ARG A 115 2.98 -11.16 3.15
C ARG A 115 2.39 -10.69 4.48
N THR A 116 3.26 -10.58 5.47
CA THR A 116 2.98 -9.93 6.75
C THR A 116 3.86 -8.70 6.85
N ILE A 117 3.26 -7.56 7.19
CA ILE A 117 3.94 -6.31 7.52
C ILE A 117 3.78 -6.01 9.00
N ARG A 118 4.80 -5.38 9.58
CA ARG A 118 4.83 -5.03 11.01
C ARG A 118 5.15 -3.55 11.17
N VAL A 119 4.28 -2.83 11.86
CA VAL A 119 4.43 -1.38 12.10
C VAL A 119 4.49 -1.13 13.60
N PRO A 120 5.64 -0.69 14.15
CA PRO A 120 5.79 -0.40 15.58
C PRO A 120 4.84 0.72 16.05
N ARG A 121 4.35 0.62 17.30
CA ARG A 121 3.61 1.68 17.99
C ARG A 121 4.51 2.38 19.04
N PRO A 122 4.41 3.71 19.24
CA PRO A 122 3.49 4.63 18.57
C PRO A 122 3.82 4.80 17.08
N LEU A 123 2.79 4.97 16.25
CA LEU A 123 2.96 5.11 14.82
C LEU A 123 3.69 6.42 14.49
N THR A 124 4.62 6.35 13.54
CA THR A 124 5.32 7.51 12.99
C THR A 124 4.92 7.69 11.54
N GLY A 125 4.48 8.89 11.18
CA GLY A 125 4.09 9.22 9.81
C GLY A 125 5.25 9.05 8.84
N TYR A 126 4.97 8.44 7.68
CA TYR A 126 5.94 8.22 6.62
C TYR A 126 5.26 8.21 5.25
N HIS A 127 5.68 9.13 4.38
CA HIS A 127 5.19 9.29 3.00
C HIS A 127 6.37 9.27 2.02
N PRO A 128 6.20 8.77 0.78
CA PRO A 128 7.31 8.65 -0.18
C PRO A 128 7.97 9.97 -0.54
N PHE A 129 7.23 11.09 -0.49
CA PHE A 129 7.76 12.43 -0.78
C PHE A 129 8.39 13.11 0.45
N GLY A 130 8.56 12.38 1.55
CA GLY A 130 9.29 12.82 2.73
C GLY A 130 8.52 13.81 3.62
N ASP A 131 9.29 14.45 4.50
CA ASP A 131 8.84 15.31 5.59
C ASP A 131 8.96 16.81 5.21
N ALA A 132 9.24 17.11 3.94
CA ALA A 132 9.73 18.42 3.46
C ALA A 132 8.63 19.42 3.07
N PHE A 133 7.37 19.14 3.38
CA PHE A 133 6.23 20.02 3.10
C PHE A 133 6.07 21.08 4.19
N ASP A 134 7.09 21.89 4.46
CA ASP A 134 7.12 22.97 5.48
C ASP A 134 6.75 22.61 6.95
N ASP A 135 6.11 21.46 7.20
CA ASP A 135 5.42 21.08 8.44
C ASP A 135 5.92 19.74 9.04
N GLY A 136 6.91 19.08 8.42
CA GLY A 136 7.47 17.81 8.88
C GLY A 136 6.76 16.56 8.32
N PRO A 137 6.92 15.38 8.95
CA PRO A 137 6.29 14.13 8.48
C PRO A 137 4.77 14.28 8.40
N PRO A 138 4.08 13.45 7.58
CA PRO A 138 2.63 13.48 7.48
C PRO A 138 1.99 13.48 8.87
N LYS A 139 1.26 14.53 9.19
CA LYS A 139 0.63 14.68 10.49
C LYS A 139 -0.50 13.67 10.62
N LEU A 140 -0.25 12.62 11.39
CA LEU A 140 -1.26 11.62 11.70
C LEU A 140 -2.34 12.24 12.61
N PRO A 141 -3.60 11.77 12.53
CA PRO A 141 -4.64 12.21 13.46
C PRO A 141 -4.21 11.94 14.91
N SER A 142 -4.44 12.89 15.81
CA SER A 142 -4.10 12.74 17.22
C SER A 142 -5.00 11.74 17.96
N ASP A 143 -6.22 11.54 17.46
CA ASP A 143 -7.20 10.57 17.96
C ASP A 143 -7.86 9.87 16.75
N PRO A 144 -7.16 8.92 16.12
CA PRO A 144 -7.66 8.27 14.91
C PRO A 144 -8.81 7.30 15.25
N VAL A 145 -9.86 7.33 14.44
CA VAL A 145 -11.03 6.46 14.58
C VAL A 145 -10.67 5.00 14.28
N GLY A 146 -9.74 4.78 13.36
CA GLY A 146 -9.32 3.45 12.95
C GLY A 146 -8.07 3.44 12.07
N VAL A 147 -7.67 2.24 11.70
CA VAL A 147 -6.62 1.96 10.73
C VAL A 147 -7.19 1.19 9.56
N VAL A 148 -6.79 1.61 8.36
CA VAL A 148 -7.08 0.92 7.11
C VAL A 148 -5.77 0.45 6.52
N PHE A 149 -5.74 -0.76 5.95
CA PHE A 149 -4.64 -1.19 5.09
C PHE A 149 -5.04 -1.07 3.63
N CYS A 150 -4.16 -0.50 2.80
CA CYS A 150 -4.37 -0.41 1.36
C CYS A 150 -3.18 -0.98 0.57
N LEU A 151 -3.48 -1.89 -0.35
CA LEU A 151 -2.56 -2.46 -1.32
C LEU A 151 -2.88 -1.96 -2.73
N GLY A 152 -1.90 -1.34 -3.39
CA GLY A 152 -1.97 -0.97 -4.79
C GLY A 152 -1.56 -2.14 -5.70
N VAL A 153 -2.26 -2.33 -6.81
CA VAL A 153 -1.84 -3.25 -7.88
C VAL A 153 -2.00 -2.61 -9.25
N VAL A 154 -1.04 -2.82 -10.13
CA VAL A 154 -1.09 -2.36 -11.52
C VAL A 154 -1.07 -3.60 -12.43
N PRO A 155 -2.13 -3.90 -13.19
CA PRO A 155 -2.15 -5.01 -14.14
C PRO A 155 -1.42 -4.66 -15.44
N GLN A 156 -0.95 -5.67 -16.17
CA GLN A 156 -0.48 -5.48 -17.55
C GLN A 156 -1.59 -4.98 -18.51
N PRO A 157 -1.25 -4.16 -19.53
CA PRO A 157 0.08 -3.62 -19.81
C PRO A 157 0.47 -2.49 -18.85
N TYR A 158 1.73 -2.48 -18.40
CA TYR A 158 2.21 -1.47 -17.45
C TYR A 158 2.42 -0.12 -18.16
N PRO A 159 1.99 1.01 -17.56
CA PRO A 159 2.23 2.32 -18.16
C PRO A 159 3.74 2.61 -18.15
N PRO A 160 4.31 3.21 -19.22
CA PRO A 160 5.74 3.57 -19.24
C PRO A 160 6.16 4.45 -18.05
N ALA A 161 5.25 5.30 -17.56
CA ALA A 161 5.46 6.16 -16.40
C ALA A 161 5.63 5.39 -15.07
N LEU A 162 5.27 4.10 -15.01
CA LEU A 162 5.63 3.25 -13.87
C LEU A 162 7.15 3.10 -13.74
N ALA A 163 7.87 3.29 -14.86
CA ALA A 163 9.32 3.34 -14.96
C ALA A 163 9.97 2.16 -14.23
N LEU A 164 9.47 0.95 -14.52
CA LEU A 164 9.98 -0.28 -13.93
C LEU A 164 11.48 -0.40 -14.23
N GLY A 165 12.26 -0.60 -13.17
CA GLY A 165 13.71 -0.70 -13.23
C GLY A 165 14.26 -1.57 -12.13
N LYS A 166 15.59 -1.68 -12.06
CA LYS A 166 16.28 -2.37 -10.97
C LYS A 166 17.22 -1.42 -10.25
N ALA A 167 17.18 -1.44 -8.92
CA ALA A 167 18.12 -0.76 -8.05
C ALA A 167 18.60 -1.76 -6.99
N ASP A 168 19.93 -1.95 -6.88
CA ASP A 168 20.56 -2.92 -5.96
C ASP A 168 19.94 -4.33 -5.99
N GLY A 169 19.55 -4.79 -7.18
CA GLY A 169 18.94 -6.12 -7.37
C GLY A 169 17.44 -6.20 -7.03
N VAL A 170 16.83 -5.13 -6.53
CA VAL A 170 15.40 -5.02 -6.27
C VAL A 170 14.71 -4.35 -7.46
N GLU A 171 13.61 -4.94 -7.93
CA GLU A 171 12.76 -4.29 -8.93
C GLU A 171 11.97 -3.16 -8.27
N ILE A 172 11.96 -2.00 -8.91
CA ILE A 172 11.33 -0.78 -8.38
C ILE A 172 10.35 -0.19 -9.38
N ALA A 173 9.43 0.62 -8.87
CA ALA A 173 8.55 1.50 -9.64
C ALA A 173 8.63 2.93 -9.08
N LEU A 174 8.33 3.92 -9.92
CA LEU A 174 8.23 5.31 -9.49
C LEU A 174 6.82 5.65 -8.98
N HIS A 175 6.76 6.48 -7.93
CA HIS A 175 5.54 7.20 -7.60
C HIS A 175 5.26 8.29 -8.64
N GLY A 176 4.02 8.77 -8.69
CA GLY A 176 3.61 9.85 -9.58
C GLY A 176 2.18 9.68 -10.08
N ARG A 177 1.69 10.72 -10.77
CA ARG A 177 0.29 10.85 -11.20
C ARG A 177 -0.21 9.71 -12.06
N VAL A 178 0.54 9.33 -13.10
CA VAL A 178 0.13 8.25 -14.01
C VAL A 178 0.15 6.89 -13.30
N PRO A 179 1.23 6.48 -12.62
CA PRO A 179 1.24 5.23 -11.85
C PRO A 179 0.14 5.18 -10.78
N TYR A 180 -0.10 6.30 -10.08
CA TYR A 180 -1.15 6.42 -9.09
C TYR A 180 -2.56 6.24 -9.69
N ALA A 181 -2.84 6.86 -10.84
CA ALA A 181 -4.13 6.74 -11.51
C ALA A 181 -4.37 5.35 -12.13
N GLN A 182 -3.30 4.64 -12.52
CA GLN A 182 -3.37 3.33 -13.18
C GLN A 182 -3.36 2.14 -12.22
N GLN A 183 -3.18 2.38 -10.92
CA GLN A 183 -3.31 1.31 -9.93
C GLN A 183 -4.77 1.11 -9.53
N HIS A 184 -5.14 -0.14 -9.28
CA HIS A 184 -6.27 -0.48 -8.43
C HIS A 184 -5.80 -0.49 -6.98
N ARG A 185 -6.61 0.02 -6.06
CA ARG A 185 -6.35 -0.02 -4.61
C ARG A 185 -7.37 -0.90 -3.95
N PHE A 186 -6.89 -2.01 -3.41
CA PHE A 186 -7.64 -2.80 -2.46
C PHE A 186 -7.42 -2.22 -1.07
N CYS A 187 -8.50 -1.97 -0.33
CA CYS A 187 -8.39 -1.52 1.05
C CYS A 187 -9.29 -2.37 1.95
N THR A 188 -8.88 -2.56 3.21
CA THR A 188 -9.72 -3.15 4.23
C THR A 188 -10.80 -2.18 4.68
N ASP A 189 -11.84 -2.69 5.35
CA ASP A 189 -12.63 -1.84 6.22
C ASP A 189 -11.77 -1.28 7.37
N PRO A 190 -12.13 -0.12 7.95
CA PRO A 190 -11.41 0.42 9.10
C PRO A 190 -11.49 -0.50 10.33
N VAL A 191 -10.33 -0.79 10.92
CA VAL A 191 -10.21 -1.47 12.21
C VAL A 191 -9.98 -0.44 13.31
N ALA A 192 -10.75 -0.49 14.39
CA ALA A 192 -10.67 0.49 15.48
C ALA A 192 -9.26 0.60 16.08
N PHE A 193 -8.74 1.81 16.24
CA PHE A 193 -7.36 2.08 16.70
C PHE A 193 -7.19 2.05 18.24
N ARG A 194 -7.92 1.17 18.93
CA ARG A 194 -7.90 1.09 20.40
C ARG A 194 -6.77 0.19 20.89
#